data_AF-A0A8C3I6F6-F1
#
_entry.id   AF-A0A8C3I6F6-F1
#
_cell.length_a   1.000
_cell.length_b   1.000
_cell.length_c   1.000
_cell.angle_alpha   90.00
_cell.angle_beta   90.00
_cell.angle_gamma   90.00
#
_symmetry.space_group_name_H-M   'P 1'
#
loop_
_entity.id
_entity.type
_entity.pdbx_description
1 polymer ?
#
loop_
_entity_poly.entity_id
_entity_poly.type
_entity_poly.pdbx_seq_one_letter_code
_entity_poly.pdbx_strand_id
1 'polypeptide(L)'
;NENQRSIEEICICCGSFQIHTQHPLFHGGICTPCTENFLETFFLYDDDGLQAYCTICCSGKTLLMCDDPTCNRCYCLECLDVLVSPGTAEKFKAMNTWLCFMCLPLSSNGLLKRKKRWRAKLKCFYDQESNHLEIYQPLSAWERKPINVLSLFDNITPERLLASLFESCTVPQSEQDRMRAMSLLFGLFIFDVTLPFPFSSSLSPLAWYFYQYHRILQYGKPPESSQRPFFWMFVDNLVLEKEDRETASRFFKVHRKSSPSPDCFFFTSCLLSV
;
A
#
# COMPACT_ATOMS: atom_id res chain seq x y z
N ASN A 1 -40.15 16.93 -13.11
CA ASN A 1 -39.01 17.23 -13.99
C ASN A 1 -37.77 17.46 -13.15
N GLU A 2 -37.26 16.42 -12.51
CA GLU A 2 -35.90 16.47 -11.98
C GLU A 2 -34.97 16.07 -13.13
N ASN A 3 -33.98 16.89 -13.44
CA ASN A 3 -33.02 16.65 -14.51
C ASN A 3 -32.43 15.23 -14.35
N GLN A 4 -32.87 14.27 -15.18
CA GLN A 4 -32.35 12.90 -15.20
C GLN A 4 -30.90 12.92 -15.68
N ARG A 5 -29.98 13.18 -14.76
CA ARG A 5 -28.53 13.09 -15.00
C ARG A 5 -28.03 11.74 -14.51
N SER A 6 -27.11 11.16 -15.27
CA SER A 6 -26.46 9.92 -14.83
C SER A 6 -25.51 10.23 -13.67
N ILE A 7 -25.43 9.34 -12.69
CA ILE A 7 -24.45 9.47 -11.59
C ILE A 7 -23.00 9.47 -12.12
N GLU A 8 -22.78 8.89 -13.31
CA GLU A 8 -21.47 8.82 -13.97
C GLU A 8 -21.02 10.18 -14.56
N GLU A 9 -21.92 11.16 -14.62
CA GLU A 9 -21.69 12.54 -15.09
C GLU A 9 -21.49 13.54 -13.95
N ILE A 10 -21.46 13.06 -12.70
CA ILE A 10 -21.30 13.87 -11.49
C ILE A 10 -20.17 13.28 -10.63
N CYS A 11 -19.31 14.15 -10.09
CA CYS A 11 -18.26 13.75 -9.19
C CYS A 11 -18.90 13.33 -7.87
N ILE A 12 -18.89 12.03 -7.55
CA ILE A 12 -19.53 11.54 -6.31
C ILE A 12 -18.76 11.94 -5.05
N CYS A 13 -17.55 12.49 -5.19
CA CYS A 13 -16.74 12.97 -4.08
C CYS A 13 -17.13 14.40 -3.66
N CYS A 14 -17.45 15.29 -4.61
CA CYS A 14 -17.64 16.72 -4.34
C CYS A 14 -18.83 17.39 -5.05
N GLY A 15 -19.55 16.67 -5.92
CA GLY A 15 -20.71 17.18 -6.66
C GLY A 15 -20.39 17.96 -7.95
N SER A 16 -19.12 18.10 -8.33
CA SER A 16 -18.72 18.77 -9.58
C SER A 16 -19.26 18.05 -10.83
N PHE A 17 -19.61 18.82 -11.86
CA PHE A 17 -20.00 18.30 -13.19
C PHE A 17 -18.81 18.16 -14.15
N GLN A 18 -17.61 18.62 -13.77
CA GLN A 18 -16.40 18.49 -14.58
C GLN A 18 -15.72 17.16 -14.27
N ILE A 19 -16.09 16.13 -15.01
CA ILE A 19 -15.60 14.75 -14.78
C ILE A 19 -14.31 14.51 -15.55
N HIS A 20 -13.31 13.97 -14.86
CA HIS A 20 -12.04 13.54 -15.44
C HIS A 20 -12.12 12.07 -15.87
N THR A 21 -12.54 11.21 -14.93
CA THR A 21 -12.63 9.76 -15.12
C THR A 21 -13.73 9.20 -14.22
N GLN A 22 -13.77 7.88 -14.05
CA GLN A 22 -14.78 7.19 -13.24
C GLN A 22 -14.21 6.76 -11.89
N HIS A 23 -14.98 6.94 -10.81
CA HIS A 23 -14.57 6.61 -9.45
C HIS A 23 -14.19 5.11 -9.32
N PRO A 24 -13.05 4.72 -8.74
CA PRO A 24 -12.56 3.34 -8.83
C PRO A 24 -13.46 2.31 -8.10
N LEU A 25 -14.03 2.68 -6.94
CA LEU A 25 -14.80 1.77 -6.08
C LEU A 25 -16.30 1.70 -6.37
N PHE A 26 -16.94 2.85 -6.62
CA PHE A 26 -18.38 2.99 -6.78
C PHE A 26 -18.73 3.51 -8.18
N HIS A 27 -19.97 3.30 -8.61
CA HIS A 27 -20.49 3.92 -9.82
C HIS A 27 -20.63 5.43 -9.61
N GLY A 28 -20.07 6.22 -10.52
CA GLY A 28 -20.01 7.66 -10.42
C GLY A 28 -18.76 8.24 -11.06
N GLY A 29 -18.83 9.51 -11.48
CA GLY A 29 -17.68 10.25 -11.98
C GLY A 29 -16.75 10.67 -10.85
N ILE A 30 -15.53 11.06 -11.20
CA ILE A 30 -14.58 11.76 -10.32
C ILE A 30 -13.91 12.89 -11.12
N CYS A 31 -13.81 14.08 -10.52
CA CYS A 31 -13.14 15.23 -11.12
C CYS A 31 -11.62 15.18 -10.88
N THR A 32 -10.85 16.02 -11.57
CA THR A 32 -9.37 16.05 -11.46
C THR A 32 -8.89 16.30 -10.02
N PRO A 33 -9.38 17.33 -9.28
CA PRO A 33 -8.91 17.54 -7.90
C PRO A 33 -9.22 16.39 -6.95
N CYS A 34 -10.37 15.73 -7.12
CA CYS A 34 -10.70 14.55 -6.32
C CYS A 34 -9.88 13.33 -6.72
N THR A 35 -9.47 13.23 -7.99
CA THR A 35 -8.57 12.17 -8.47
C THR A 35 -7.20 12.31 -7.82
N GLU A 36 -6.62 13.51 -7.85
CA GLU A 36 -5.34 13.82 -7.20
C GLU A 36 -5.40 13.52 -5.69
N ASN A 37 -6.42 14.02 -5.00
CA ASN A 37 -6.62 13.75 -3.57
C ASN A 37 -6.78 12.25 -3.28
N PHE A 38 -7.50 11.52 -4.14
CA PHE A 38 -7.69 10.07 -3.98
C PHE A 38 -6.35 9.32 -4.10
N LEU A 39 -5.53 9.67 -5.10
CA LEU A 39 -4.22 9.03 -5.30
C LEU A 39 -3.30 9.23 -4.10
N GLU A 40 -3.34 10.40 -3.47
CA GLU A 40 -2.48 10.76 -2.33
C GLU A 40 -2.94 10.13 -1.00
N THR A 41 -4.26 10.05 -0.77
CA THR A 41 -4.78 9.80 0.59
C THR A 41 -5.45 8.45 0.79
N PHE A 42 -5.84 7.73 -0.27
CA PHE A 42 -6.65 6.51 -0.14
C PHE A 42 -5.96 5.37 0.63
N PHE A 43 -4.63 5.32 0.60
CA PHE A 43 -3.81 4.33 1.33
C PHE A 43 -3.19 4.88 2.62
N LEU A 44 -3.67 6.03 3.11
CA LEU A 44 -3.27 6.56 4.42
C LEU A 44 -4.14 5.96 5.52
N TYR A 45 -3.48 5.51 6.58
CA TYR A 45 -4.09 4.90 7.76
C TYR A 45 -3.64 5.65 9.00
N ASP A 46 -4.54 5.74 9.98
CA ASP A 46 -4.24 6.28 11.30
C ASP A 46 -3.60 5.20 12.19
N ASP A 47 -3.15 5.59 13.38
CA ASP A 47 -2.47 4.72 14.35
C ASP A 47 -3.35 3.57 14.87
N ASP A 48 -4.66 3.70 14.74
CA ASP A 48 -5.64 2.65 15.05
C ASP A 48 -5.74 1.56 13.95
N GLY A 49 -5.01 1.73 12.84
CA GLY A 49 -5.02 0.83 11.70
C GLY A 49 -6.25 0.99 10.80
N LEU A 50 -7.07 2.02 10.98
CA LEU A 50 -8.19 2.36 10.11
C LEU A 50 -7.77 3.39 9.06
N GLN A 51 -8.47 3.43 7.93
CA GLN A 51 -8.22 4.44 6.92
C GLN A 51 -8.43 5.84 7.51
N ALA A 52 -7.47 6.73 7.31
CA ALA A 52 -7.51 8.10 7.85
C ALA A 52 -8.57 8.98 7.17
N TYR A 53 -9.00 8.59 5.96
CA TYR A 53 -9.92 9.36 5.13
C TYR A 53 -11.08 8.51 4.64
N CYS A 54 -12.21 9.18 4.37
CA CYS A 54 -13.40 8.55 3.82
C CYS A 54 -13.09 7.72 2.55
N THR A 55 -13.51 6.46 2.53
CA THR A 55 -13.35 5.53 1.39
C THR A 55 -13.93 6.07 0.07
N ILE A 56 -14.90 6.99 0.11
CA ILE A 56 -15.54 7.57 -1.07
C ILE A 56 -14.81 8.85 -1.49
N CYS A 57 -14.91 9.90 -0.69
CA CYS A 57 -14.46 11.23 -1.09
C CYS A 57 -13.05 11.60 -0.64
N CYS A 58 -12.41 10.73 0.15
CA CYS A 58 -11.09 10.98 0.72
C CYS A 58 -11.02 12.29 1.54
N SER A 59 -12.11 12.65 2.22
CA SER A 59 -12.11 13.75 3.20
C SER A 59 -11.94 13.22 4.62
N GLY A 60 -11.18 13.95 5.44
CA GLY A 60 -10.92 13.65 6.86
C GLY A 60 -11.91 14.34 7.80
N LYS A 61 -13.19 14.42 7.40
CA LYS A 61 -14.26 14.97 8.25
C LYS A 61 -14.68 13.94 9.31
N THR A 62 -15.83 14.08 9.95
CA THR A 62 -16.34 13.05 10.86
C THR A 62 -16.59 11.75 10.11
N LEU A 63 -15.91 10.68 10.55
CA LEU A 63 -15.94 9.36 9.93
C LEU A 63 -16.76 8.36 10.77
N LEU A 64 -17.44 7.47 10.07
CA LEU A 64 -18.06 6.27 10.62
C LEU A 64 -17.27 5.05 10.16
N MET A 65 -16.89 4.18 11.09
CA MET A 65 -16.00 3.03 10.87
C MET A 65 -16.81 1.75 10.69
N CYS A 66 -16.31 0.82 9.88
CA CYS A 66 -16.93 -0.50 9.69
C CYS A 66 -16.65 -1.41 10.91
N ASP A 67 -17.66 -2.13 11.40
CA ASP A 67 -17.50 -3.05 12.54
C ASP A 67 -16.98 -4.46 12.16
N ASP A 68 -16.59 -4.66 10.90
CA ASP A 68 -15.97 -5.93 10.47
C ASP A 68 -14.50 -5.91 10.91
N PRO A 69 -14.04 -6.84 11.78
CA PRO A 69 -12.67 -6.84 12.28
C PRO A 69 -11.59 -6.97 11.20
N THR A 70 -11.97 -7.42 10.00
CA THR A 70 -11.06 -7.57 8.86
C THR A 70 -11.09 -6.38 7.88
N CYS A 71 -11.88 -5.36 8.21
CA CYS A 71 -12.13 -4.20 7.38
C CYS A 71 -11.64 -2.92 8.06
N ASN A 72 -10.83 -2.16 7.34
CA ASN A 72 -10.22 -0.93 7.83
C ASN A 72 -10.90 0.32 7.26
N ARG A 73 -12.13 0.19 6.74
CA ARG A 73 -12.79 1.25 5.95
C ARG A 73 -13.67 2.14 6.79
N CYS A 74 -13.69 3.41 6.41
CA CYS A 74 -14.49 4.44 7.05
C CYS A 74 -15.17 5.35 6.02
N TYR A 75 -16.27 5.98 6.41
CA TYR A 75 -17.11 6.80 5.54
C TYR A 75 -17.51 8.08 6.24
N CYS A 76 -17.37 9.22 5.58
CA CYS A 76 -17.82 10.47 6.17
C CYS A 76 -19.36 10.56 6.16
N LEU A 77 -19.90 11.22 7.19
CA LEU A 77 -21.35 11.32 7.38
C LEU A 77 -22.06 11.98 6.19
N GLU A 78 -21.43 13.00 5.60
CA GLU A 78 -21.95 13.69 4.43
C GLU A 78 -22.14 12.75 3.23
N CYS A 79 -21.17 11.88 2.94
CA CYS A 79 -21.32 10.91 1.85
C CYS A 79 -22.45 9.92 2.12
N LEU A 80 -22.65 9.51 3.38
CA LEU A 80 -23.75 8.61 3.75
C LEU A 80 -25.11 9.28 3.48
N ASP A 81 -25.26 10.53 3.92
CA ASP A 81 -26.54 11.24 3.78
C ASP A 81 -26.84 11.67 2.33
N VAL A 82 -25.81 12.04 1.56
CA VAL A 82 -25.97 12.48 0.17
C VAL A 82 -26.15 11.31 -0.79
N LEU A 83 -25.35 10.24 -0.66
CA LEU A 83 -25.30 9.15 -1.65
C LEU A 83 -26.22 7.97 -1.31
N VAL A 84 -26.61 7.80 -0.04
CA VAL A 84 -27.51 6.70 0.35
C VAL A 84 -28.92 7.24 0.55
N SER A 85 -29.14 8.01 1.61
CA SER A 85 -30.37 8.75 1.84
C SER A 85 -30.19 9.72 3.02
N PRO A 86 -30.90 10.86 3.05
CA PRO A 86 -30.83 11.77 4.20
C PRO A 86 -31.15 11.09 5.53
N GLY A 87 -30.31 11.32 6.55
CA GLY A 87 -30.45 10.73 7.88
C GLY A 87 -29.91 9.30 8.00
N THR A 88 -29.17 8.81 7.01
CA THR A 88 -28.51 7.50 7.06
C THR A 88 -27.35 7.51 8.05
N ALA A 89 -26.62 8.62 8.14
CA ALA A 89 -25.52 8.77 9.08
C ALA A 89 -25.96 8.53 10.54
N GLU A 90 -27.02 9.21 10.97
CA GLU A 90 -27.56 9.05 12.33
C GLU A 90 -28.14 7.66 12.58
N LYS A 91 -28.79 7.07 11.57
CA LYS A 91 -29.26 5.68 11.67
C LYS A 91 -28.12 4.71 11.94
N PHE A 92 -27.01 4.83 11.21
CA PHE A 92 -25.87 3.91 11.39
C PHE A 92 -25.09 4.19 12.67
N LYS A 93 -24.97 5.45 13.11
CA LYS A 93 -24.41 5.77 14.44
C LYS A 93 -25.21 5.15 15.58
N ALA A 94 -26.53 5.06 15.44
CA ALA A 94 -27.41 4.47 16.43
C ALA A 94 -27.45 2.94 16.38
N MET A 95 -26.83 2.30 15.38
CA MET A 95 -26.76 0.84 15.30
C MET A 95 -25.66 0.32 16.22
N ASN A 96 -25.92 -0.84 16.84
CA ASN A 96 -24.89 -1.55 17.61
C ASN A 96 -23.83 -2.20 16.73
N THR A 97 -24.15 -2.49 15.47
CA THR A 97 -23.24 -3.13 14.53
C THR A 97 -23.60 -2.70 13.11
N TRP A 98 -22.63 -2.12 12.41
CA TRP A 98 -22.73 -1.67 11.04
C TRP A 98 -21.61 -2.23 10.18
N LEU A 99 -21.99 -2.91 9.10
CA LEU A 99 -21.07 -3.40 8.08
C LEU A 99 -21.12 -2.46 6.88
N CYS A 100 -19.95 -2.03 6.40
CA CYS A 100 -19.88 -1.08 5.30
C CYS A 100 -20.31 -1.68 3.96
N PHE A 101 -20.53 -0.80 2.97
CA PHE A 101 -20.96 -1.17 1.61
C PHE A 101 -19.99 -2.05 0.84
N MET A 102 -18.75 -2.18 1.32
CA MET A 102 -17.74 -3.05 0.72
C MET A 102 -17.76 -4.46 1.31
N CYS A 103 -18.21 -4.61 2.55
CA CYS A 103 -18.35 -5.89 3.26
C CYS A 103 -19.73 -6.52 3.02
N LEU A 104 -20.78 -5.70 2.92
CA LEU A 104 -22.13 -6.21 2.67
C LEU A 104 -22.25 -6.92 1.31
N PRO A 105 -23.07 -7.99 1.22
CA PRO A 105 -23.32 -8.67 -0.05
C PRO A 105 -24.12 -7.79 -1.02
N LEU A 106 -25.00 -6.93 -0.47
CA LEU A 106 -25.79 -5.95 -1.22
C LEU A 106 -24.89 -4.92 -1.89
N SER A 107 -24.93 -4.89 -3.23
CA SER A 107 -24.08 -4.00 -4.02
C SER A 107 -24.65 -2.60 -4.24
N SER A 108 -25.87 -2.32 -3.79
CA SER A 108 -26.56 -1.04 -4.03
C SER A 108 -27.28 -0.58 -2.77
N ASN A 109 -27.04 0.66 -2.36
CA ASN A 109 -27.67 1.31 -1.21
C ASN A 109 -27.96 2.76 -1.57
N GLY A 110 -29.22 3.10 -1.81
CA GLY A 110 -29.57 4.39 -2.41
C GLY A 110 -28.95 4.57 -3.79
N LEU A 111 -28.30 5.72 -4.02
CA LEU A 111 -27.54 6.00 -5.24
C LEU A 111 -26.16 5.33 -5.25
N LEU A 112 -25.64 4.95 -4.07
CA LEU A 112 -24.33 4.35 -3.93
C LEU A 112 -24.34 2.88 -4.40
N LYS A 113 -23.66 2.62 -5.52
CA LYS A 113 -23.54 1.28 -6.10
C LYS A 113 -22.07 0.85 -6.19
N ARG A 114 -21.72 -0.26 -5.53
CA ARG A 114 -20.38 -0.85 -5.56
C ARG A 114 -20.09 -1.44 -6.94
N LYS A 115 -18.94 -1.10 -7.53
CA LYS A 115 -18.50 -1.68 -8.80
C LYS A 115 -18.18 -3.17 -8.64
N LYS A 116 -18.61 -3.98 -9.61
CA LYS A 116 -18.13 -5.37 -9.75
C LYS A 116 -16.61 -5.35 -9.98
N ARG A 117 -15.89 -6.27 -9.33
CA ARG A 117 -14.42 -6.39 -9.41
C ARG A 117 -13.69 -5.07 -9.12
N TRP A 118 -14.17 -4.28 -8.14
CA TRP A 118 -13.62 -2.97 -7.80
C TRP A 118 -12.10 -3.00 -7.49
N ARG A 119 -11.56 -4.12 -6.97
CA ARG A 119 -10.12 -4.28 -6.70
C ARG A 119 -9.27 -4.14 -7.96
N ALA A 120 -9.66 -4.83 -9.03
CA ALA A 120 -8.99 -4.74 -10.33
C ALA A 120 -9.15 -3.32 -10.93
N LYS A 121 -10.34 -2.73 -10.79
CA LYS A 121 -10.59 -1.35 -11.26
C LYS A 121 -9.77 -0.31 -10.50
N LEU A 122 -9.59 -0.48 -9.20
CA LEU A 122 -8.73 0.37 -8.38
C LEU A 122 -7.27 0.25 -8.82
N LYS A 123 -6.78 -0.97 -9.09
CA LYS A 123 -5.46 -1.14 -9.68
C LYS A 123 -5.33 -0.41 -11.02
N CYS A 124 -6.24 -0.65 -11.96
CA CYS A 124 -6.22 0.02 -13.26
C CYS A 124 -6.28 1.54 -13.13
N PHE A 125 -7.04 2.07 -12.16
CA PHE A 125 -7.10 3.50 -11.89
C PHE A 125 -5.74 4.07 -11.46
N TYR A 126 -5.04 3.42 -10.52
CA TYR A 126 -3.70 3.86 -10.14
C TYR A 126 -2.67 3.69 -11.27
N ASP A 127 -2.73 2.59 -12.01
CA ASP A 127 -1.83 2.34 -13.14
C ASP A 127 -2.03 3.38 -14.28
N GLN A 128 -3.24 3.92 -14.43
CA GLN A 128 -3.59 4.93 -15.45
C GLN A 128 -3.32 6.36 -14.98
N GLU A 129 -3.70 6.69 -13.76
CA GLU A 129 -3.72 8.07 -13.26
C GLU A 129 -2.42 8.43 -12.52
N SER A 130 -1.67 7.44 -12.04
CA SER A 130 -0.38 7.70 -11.41
C SER A 130 0.76 7.57 -12.42
N ASN A 131 1.54 8.63 -12.58
CA ASN A 131 2.72 8.61 -13.46
C ASN A 131 3.92 7.84 -12.86
N HIS A 132 3.83 7.45 -11.58
CA HIS A 132 5.00 7.04 -10.79
C HIS A 132 4.77 5.86 -9.83
N LEU A 133 3.55 5.32 -9.70
CA LEU A 133 3.22 4.32 -8.68
C LEU A 133 2.45 3.14 -9.27
N GLU A 134 3.15 2.04 -9.55
CA GLU A 134 2.46 0.77 -9.72
C GLU A 134 1.99 0.25 -8.35
N ILE A 135 0.74 -0.19 -8.27
CA ILE A 135 0.21 -0.86 -7.08
C ILE A 135 -0.13 -2.31 -7.41
N TYR A 136 0.03 -3.19 -6.42
CA TYR A 136 -0.55 -4.52 -6.49
C TYR A 136 -2.06 -4.44 -6.33
N GLN A 137 -2.78 -5.35 -6.98
CA GLN A 137 -4.21 -5.45 -6.79
C GLN A 137 -4.51 -5.78 -5.32
N PRO A 138 -5.34 -5.01 -4.62
CA PRO A 138 -5.68 -5.32 -3.24
C PRO A 138 -6.33 -6.69 -3.13
N LEU A 139 -5.93 -7.48 -2.14
CA LEU A 139 -6.48 -8.81 -1.88
C LEU A 139 -7.84 -8.73 -1.17
N SER A 140 -8.62 -9.81 -1.26
CA SER A 140 -9.78 -10.01 -0.40
C SER A 140 -9.36 -10.48 0.98
N ALA A 141 -10.17 -10.23 2.01
CA ALA A 141 -9.84 -10.61 3.39
C ALA A 141 -9.46 -12.10 3.54
N TRP A 142 -10.16 -12.99 2.82
CA TRP A 142 -9.91 -14.44 2.81
C TRP A 142 -8.69 -14.87 1.97
N GLU A 143 -8.18 -14.01 1.09
CA GLU A 143 -6.97 -14.25 0.29
C GLU A 143 -5.71 -13.78 1.01
N ARG A 144 -5.86 -12.92 2.04
CA ARG A 144 -4.76 -12.41 2.85
C ARG A 144 -4.14 -13.55 3.65
N LYS A 145 -2.82 -13.70 3.51
CA LYS A 145 -1.99 -14.59 4.33
C LYS A 145 -1.12 -13.74 5.25
N PRO A 146 -0.66 -14.27 6.39
CA PRO A 146 0.35 -13.60 7.20
C PRO A 146 1.52 -13.14 6.34
N ILE A 147 1.96 -11.89 6.55
CA ILE A 147 3.12 -11.35 5.85
C ILE A 147 4.36 -11.99 6.46
N ASN A 148 5.13 -12.70 5.64
CA ASN A 148 6.46 -13.14 6.03
C ASN A 148 7.42 -11.98 5.76
N VAL A 149 8.09 -11.50 6.81
CA VAL A 149 9.05 -10.39 6.73
C VAL A 149 10.45 -10.92 6.91
N LEU A 150 11.35 -10.56 5.99
CA LEU A 150 12.78 -10.74 6.15
C LEU A 150 13.41 -9.40 6.54
N SER A 151 14.02 -9.35 7.73
CA SER A 151 14.86 -8.24 8.18
C SER A 151 16.34 -8.64 8.09
N LEU A 152 17.19 -7.84 7.44
CA LEU A 152 18.61 -8.22 7.23
C LEU A 152 19.57 -7.63 8.27
N PHE A 153 19.38 -6.39 8.73
CA PHE A 153 20.32 -5.74 9.65
C PHE A 153 19.75 -5.49 11.05
N ASP A 154 18.53 -5.95 11.36
CA ASP A 154 17.97 -5.86 12.69
C ASP A 154 18.44 -7.05 13.56
N ASN A 155 19.25 -6.77 14.59
CA ASN A 155 19.75 -7.71 15.61
C ASN A 155 20.52 -8.98 15.14
N ILE A 156 21.00 -9.04 13.90
CA ILE A 156 21.80 -10.17 13.39
C ILE A 156 23.15 -9.66 12.87
N THR A 157 24.25 -10.20 13.40
CA THR A 157 25.59 -9.96 12.85
C THR A 157 25.64 -10.48 11.40
N PRO A 158 26.28 -9.77 10.45
CA PRO A 158 26.39 -10.19 9.04
C PRO A 158 26.81 -11.65 8.85
N GLU A 159 27.70 -12.13 9.73
CA GLU A 159 28.20 -13.50 9.77
C GLU A 159 27.11 -14.53 10.10
N ARG A 160 26.19 -14.22 11.03
CA ARG A 160 25.04 -15.07 11.35
C ARG A 160 23.97 -15.03 10.26
N LEU A 161 23.80 -13.90 9.57
CA LEU A 161 22.86 -13.80 8.45
C LEU A 161 23.32 -14.65 7.27
N LEU A 162 24.60 -14.54 6.90
CA LEU A 162 25.21 -15.39 5.87
C LEU A 162 25.21 -16.85 6.32
N ALA A 163 25.63 -17.15 7.55
CA ALA A 163 25.62 -18.53 8.07
C ALA A 163 24.21 -19.13 8.07
N SER A 164 23.16 -18.43 8.51
CA SER A 164 21.79 -18.95 8.49
C SER A 164 21.20 -19.13 7.09
N LEU A 165 21.54 -18.24 6.15
CA LEU A 165 21.18 -18.37 4.73
C LEU A 165 21.89 -19.56 4.06
N PHE A 166 23.11 -19.89 4.50
CA PHE A 166 23.93 -20.96 3.91
C PHE A 166 23.86 -22.31 4.67
N GLU A 167 23.58 -22.35 5.97
CA GLU A 167 23.45 -23.56 6.79
C GLU A 167 22.13 -24.29 6.55
N SER A 168 21.07 -23.57 6.17
CA SER A 168 19.77 -24.16 5.81
C SER A 168 19.77 -24.80 4.41
N CYS A 169 20.83 -24.61 3.64
CA CYS A 169 20.95 -25.11 2.27
C CYS A 169 21.95 -26.28 2.24
N THR A 170 21.46 -27.53 2.25
CA THR A 170 22.19 -28.61 1.57
C THR A 170 22.40 -28.15 0.13
N VAL A 171 23.64 -27.79 -0.20
CA VAL A 171 24.05 -27.12 -1.45
C VAL A 171 23.31 -27.72 -2.65
N PRO A 172 22.32 -27.02 -3.24
CA PRO A 172 21.68 -27.49 -4.46
C PRO A 172 22.66 -27.27 -5.61
N GLN A 173 22.86 -28.31 -6.43
CA GLN A 173 23.91 -28.33 -7.47
C GLN A 173 23.60 -27.46 -8.70
N SER A 174 22.44 -26.75 -8.75
CA SER A 174 22.06 -25.87 -9.86
C SER A 174 21.58 -24.48 -9.39
N GLU A 175 21.84 -23.43 -10.18
CA GLU A 175 21.34 -22.07 -9.91
C GLU A 175 19.80 -22.01 -9.81
N GLN A 176 19.10 -22.88 -10.54
CA GLN A 176 17.65 -22.97 -10.54
C GLN A 176 17.10 -23.52 -9.21
N ASP A 177 17.80 -24.47 -8.60
CA ASP A 177 17.41 -25.04 -7.30
C ASP A 177 17.75 -24.10 -6.15
N ARG A 178 18.82 -23.28 -6.29
CA ARG A 178 19.12 -22.17 -5.38
C ARG A 178 18.01 -21.11 -5.42
N MET A 179 17.53 -20.74 -6.62
CA MET A 179 16.38 -19.82 -6.76
C MET A 179 15.10 -20.38 -6.14
N ARG A 180 14.83 -21.69 -6.26
CA ARG A 180 13.65 -22.33 -5.63
C ARG A 180 13.76 -22.42 -4.11
N ALA A 181 14.89 -22.87 -3.57
CA ALA A 181 15.10 -22.95 -2.12
C ALA A 181 15.05 -21.56 -1.46
N MET A 182 15.63 -20.57 -2.12
CA MET A 182 15.71 -19.20 -1.65
C MET A 182 14.36 -18.45 -1.80
N SER A 183 13.57 -18.74 -2.84
CA SER A 183 12.18 -18.27 -2.97
C SER A 183 11.22 -18.88 -1.92
N LEU A 184 11.54 -20.06 -1.38
CA LEU A 184 10.80 -20.69 -0.30
C LEU A 184 11.20 -20.17 1.09
N LEU A 185 12.46 -19.74 1.24
CA LEU A 185 13.02 -19.14 2.47
C LEU A 185 12.63 -17.67 2.66
N PHE A 186 12.49 -16.91 1.57
CA PHE A 186 12.23 -15.48 1.65
C PHE A 186 10.75 -15.12 1.80
N GLY A 187 10.52 -14.16 2.69
CA GLY A 187 9.20 -13.65 2.99
C GLY A 187 8.56 -12.87 1.84
N LEU A 188 7.27 -12.55 1.99
CA LEU A 188 6.51 -11.72 1.04
C LEU A 188 6.99 -10.24 1.06
N PHE A 189 7.76 -9.87 2.09
CA PHE A 189 8.32 -8.53 2.32
C PHE A 189 9.79 -8.61 2.74
N ILE A 190 10.66 -7.80 2.13
CA ILE A 190 12.04 -7.56 2.58
C ILE A 190 12.11 -6.16 3.18
N PHE A 191 12.49 -6.06 4.44
CA PHE A 191 12.57 -4.81 5.19
C PHE A 191 13.96 -4.61 5.76
N ASP A 192 14.46 -3.37 5.75
CA ASP A 192 15.71 -3.09 6.44
C ASP A 192 15.90 -1.63 6.82
N VAL A 193 16.70 -1.41 7.86
CA VAL A 193 17.02 -0.10 8.43
C VAL A 193 18.52 0.04 8.60
N THR A 194 19.13 1.09 8.04
CA THR A 194 20.51 1.44 8.40
C THR A 194 20.53 1.92 9.84
N LEU A 195 21.15 1.16 10.74
CA LEU A 195 21.22 1.54 12.14
C LEU A 195 22.16 2.74 12.32
N PRO A 196 21.78 3.74 13.15
CA PRO A 196 22.61 4.92 13.42
C PRO A 196 23.82 4.61 14.32
N PHE A 197 23.93 3.39 14.84
CA PHE A 197 25.01 2.99 15.74
C PHE A 197 26.07 2.15 15.02
N PRO A 198 27.37 2.47 15.20
CA PRO A 198 28.44 1.64 14.70
C PRO A 198 28.47 0.39 15.59
N PHE A 199 27.84 -0.70 15.16
CA PHE A 199 28.12 -2.01 15.73
C PHE A 199 29.59 -2.32 15.41
N SER A 200 30.44 -1.99 16.38
CA SER A 200 31.78 -2.48 16.62
C SER A 200 32.65 -2.79 15.38
N SER A 201 33.62 -1.91 15.13
CA SER A 201 35.00 -2.33 14.84
C SER A 201 35.25 -3.34 13.71
N SER A 202 34.59 -3.25 12.54
CA SER A 202 35.07 -3.98 11.34
C SER A 202 34.68 -3.33 10.00
N LEU A 203 35.58 -2.47 9.49
CA LEU A 203 36.04 -2.32 8.08
C LEU A 203 35.08 -2.28 6.87
N SER A 204 33.76 -2.24 7.01
CA SER A 204 32.86 -2.10 5.85
C SER A 204 32.40 -0.65 5.68
N PRO A 205 32.62 -0.02 4.51
CA PRO A 205 32.04 1.29 4.21
C PRO A 205 30.51 1.26 4.42
N LEU A 206 29.91 2.36 4.87
CA LEU A 206 28.46 2.46 5.09
C LEU A 206 27.64 2.11 3.83
N ALA A 207 28.23 2.37 2.66
CA ALA A 207 27.74 1.92 1.36
C ALA A 207 27.53 0.39 1.23
N TRP A 208 28.32 -0.42 1.96
CA TRP A 208 28.25 -1.88 1.91
C TRP A 208 26.85 -2.41 2.25
N TYR A 209 26.17 -1.79 3.22
CA TYR A 209 24.83 -2.21 3.64
C TYR A 209 23.81 -2.08 2.51
N PHE A 210 23.83 -0.98 1.75
CA PHE A 210 22.92 -0.84 0.62
C PHE A 210 23.27 -1.83 -0.51
N TYR A 211 24.55 -2.10 -0.77
CA TYR A 211 24.96 -3.07 -1.79
C TYR A 211 24.52 -4.49 -1.43
N GLN A 212 24.66 -4.90 -0.17
CA GLN A 212 24.18 -6.22 0.28
C GLN A 212 22.66 -6.29 0.26
N TYR A 213 21.97 -5.24 0.72
CA TYR A 213 20.52 -5.17 0.63
C TYR A 213 20.05 -5.31 -0.82
N HIS A 214 20.62 -4.54 -1.74
CA HIS A 214 20.28 -4.61 -3.17
C HIS A 214 20.53 -6.01 -3.73
N ARG A 215 21.65 -6.65 -3.37
CA ARG A 215 21.97 -8.01 -3.82
C ARG A 215 20.93 -9.03 -3.32
N ILE A 216 20.56 -8.99 -2.04
CA ILE A 216 19.56 -9.89 -1.45
C ILE A 216 18.18 -9.60 -2.03
N LEU A 217 17.86 -8.34 -2.27
CA LEU A 217 16.63 -7.92 -2.94
C LEU A 217 16.51 -8.57 -4.33
N GLN A 218 17.58 -8.60 -5.14
CA GLN A 218 17.54 -9.27 -6.44
C GLN A 218 17.32 -10.78 -6.33
N TYR A 219 17.77 -11.41 -5.25
CA TYR A 219 17.53 -12.84 -5.00
C TYR A 219 16.12 -13.16 -4.51
N GLY A 220 15.52 -12.27 -3.72
CA GLY A 220 14.17 -12.43 -3.20
C GLY A 220 13.06 -11.96 -4.16
N LYS A 221 13.40 -11.13 -5.15
CA LYS A 221 12.44 -10.62 -6.13
C LYS A 221 11.84 -11.79 -6.91
N PRO A 222 10.49 -11.93 -6.94
CA PRO A 222 9.86 -12.98 -7.71
C PRO A 222 10.08 -12.76 -9.22
N PRO A 223 10.00 -13.82 -10.04
CA PRO A 223 10.07 -13.71 -11.49
C PRO A 223 9.03 -12.72 -12.03
N GLU A 224 9.32 -12.03 -13.13
CA GLU A 224 8.41 -11.04 -13.72
C GLU A 224 7.04 -11.63 -14.14
N SER A 225 6.97 -12.94 -14.37
CA SER A 225 5.72 -13.66 -14.64
C SER A 225 4.84 -13.89 -13.40
N SER A 226 5.36 -13.64 -12.20
CA SER A 226 4.67 -13.85 -10.94
C SER A 226 3.78 -12.65 -10.59
N GLN A 227 2.48 -12.91 -10.40
CA GLN A 227 1.52 -11.93 -9.89
C GLN A 227 1.50 -11.85 -8.35
N ARG A 228 2.44 -12.53 -7.67
CA ARG A 228 2.52 -12.53 -6.21
C ARG A 228 2.95 -11.14 -5.73
N PRO A 229 2.21 -10.50 -4.80
CA PRO A 229 2.65 -9.27 -4.19
C PRO A 229 4.01 -9.47 -3.52
N PHE A 230 4.95 -8.59 -3.85
CA PHE A 230 6.27 -8.55 -3.25
C PHE A 230 6.62 -7.11 -2.97
N PHE A 231 6.91 -6.83 -1.72
CA PHE A 231 7.22 -5.50 -1.26
C PHE A 231 8.66 -5.47 -0.76
N TRP A 232 9.31 -4.31 -0.86
CA TRP A 232 10.60 -4.10 -0.23
C TRP A 232 10.71 -2.67 0.27
N MET A 233 11.47 -2.48 1.36
CA MET A 233 11.74 -1.16 1.92
C MET A 233 13.14 -1.08 2.51
N PHE A 234 13.90 -0.08 2.06
CA PHE A 234 15.20 0.27 2.61
C PHE A 234 15.12 1.64 3.29
N VAL A 235 15.47 1.70 4.56
CA VAL A 235 15.46 2.93 5.37
C VAL A 235 16.89 3.39 5.61
N ASP A 236 17.17 4.64 5.26
CA ASP A 236 18.41 5.32 5.60
C ASP A 236 18.19 6.33 6.74
N ASN A 237 18.76 6.04 7.92
CA ASN A 237 18.74 6.93 9.09
C ASN A 237 19.82 8.05 9.00
N LEU A 238 19.96 8.65 7.83
CA LEU A 238 20.97 9.69 7.52
C LEU A 238 22.41 9.24 7.70
N VAL A 239 22.67 7.94 7.56
CA VAL A 239 24.01 7.36 7.73
C VAL A 239 24.77 7.38 6.41
N LEU A 240 24.07 7.35 5.27
CA LEU A 240 24.69 7.40 3.95
C LEU A 240 25.08 8.82 3.54
N GLU A 241 26.27 8.95 2.95
CA GLU A 241 26.72 10.21 2.36
C GLU A 241 25.84 10.62 1.17
N LYS A 242 25.96 11.87 0.70
CA LYS A 242 25.14 12.36 -0.43
C LYS A 242 25.38 11.54 -1.71
N GLU A 243 26.63 11.21 -2.01
CA GLU A 243 26.99 10.43 -3.20
C GLU A 243 26.48 8.98 -3.11
N ASP A 244 26.57 8.36 -1.94
CA ASP A 244 26.02 7.03 -1.68
C ASP A 244 24.49 7.00 -1.84
N ARG A 245 23.79 8.04 -1.36
CA ARG A 245 22.33 8.16 -1.53
C ARG A 245 21.92 8.33 -2.99
N GLU A 246 22.67 9.12 -3.75
CA GLU A 246 22.43 9.28 -5.19
C GLU A 246 22.67 7.96 -5.94
N THR A 247 23.70 7.21 -5.54
CA THR A 247 24.00 5.87 -6.07
C THR A 247 22.89 4.89 -5.73
N ALA A 248 22.47 4.81 -4.47
CA ALA A 248 21.37 3.94 -4.02
C ALA A 248 20.06 4.22 -4.79
N SER A 249 19.72 5.50 -5.01
CA SER A 249 18.56 5.91 -5.82
C SER A 249 18.58 5.33 -7.24
N ARG A 250 19.76 5.34 -7.89
CA ARG A 250 19.93 4.75 -9.23
C ARG A 250 19.81 3.23 -9.21
N PHE A 251 20.34 2.56 -8.20
CA PHE A 251 20.25 1.11 -8.05
C PHE A 251 18.81 0.64 -7.82
N PHE A 252 18.07 1.33 -6.96
CA PHE A 252 16.69 0.98 -6.64
C PHE A 252 15.69 1.37 -7.72
N LYS A 253 16.04 2.28 -8.63
CA LYS A 253 15.14 2.81 -9.69
C LYS A 253 13.86 3.44 -9.11
N VAL A 254 13.93 4.03 -7.92
CA VAL A 254 12.80 4.70 -7.25
C VAL A 254 13.20 6.15 -6.93
N HIS A 255 12.29 7.09 -7.20
CA HIS A 255 12.47 8.48 -6.77
C HIS A 255 12.35 8.59 -5.24
N ARG A 256 13.32 9.30 -4.63
CA ARG A 256 13.40 9.61 -3.20
C ARG A 256 12.04 10.04 -2.63
N LYS A 257 11.64 9.46 -1.51
CA LYS A 257 10.53 9.97 -0.67
C LYS A 257 11.10 10.45 0.66
N SER A 258 10.86 11.72 1.00
CA SER A 258 11.13 12.27 2.33
C SER A 258 10.02 11.80 3.29
N SER A 259 10.39 11.34 4.49
CA SER A 259 9.40 11.10 5.54
C SER A 259 8.81 12.41 6.08
N PRO A 260 7.62 12.36 6.70
CA PRO A 260 7.10 13.47 7.52
C PRO A 260 7.95 13.72 8.77
N SER A 261 8.77 12.75 9.21
CA SER A 261 9.84 12.99 10.19
C SER A 261 11.09 13.58 9.51
N PRO A 262 11.72 14.62 10.05
CA PRO A 262 12.88 15.29 9.44
C PRO A 262 14.16 14.44 9.39
N ASP A 263 14.16 13.24 9.98
CA ASP A 263 15.39 12.52 10.34
C ASP A 263 15.65 11.22 9.54
N CYS A 264 14.90 10.91 8.48
CA CYS A 264 15.06 9.65 7.73
C CYS A 264 14.78 9.77 6.21
N PHE A 265 15.40 8.88 5.41
CA PHE A 265 15.08 8.66 3.99
C PHE A 265 14.61 7.23 3.73
N PHE A 266 13.67 7.07 2.80
CA PHE A 266 13.09 5.75 2.47
C PHE A 266 13.10 5.49 0.97
N PHE A 267 13.41 4.24 0.60
CA PHE A 267 13.23 3.68 -0.73
C PHE A 267 12.25 2.49 -0.65
N THR A 268 11.24 2.45 -1.51
CA THR A 268 10.20 1.41 -1.50
C THR A 268 9.68 1.12 -2.91
N SER A 269 9.32 -0.15 -3.18
CA SER A 269 8.70 -0.55 -4.46
C SER A 269 7.31 0.03 -4.71
N CYS A 270 6.49 0.18 -3.67
CA CYS A 270 5.06 0.49 -3.79
C CYS A 270 4.54 1.16 -2.50
N LEU A 271 3.36 1.80 -2.58
CA LEU A 271 2.55 2.01 -1.38
C LEU A 271 2.23 0.64 -0.76
N LEU A 272 2.70 0.41 0.46
CA LEU A 272 2.31 -0.75 1.25
C LEU A 272 0.82 -0.61 1.57
N SER A 273 -0.02 -1.35 0.84
CA SER A 273 -1.38 -1.62 1.28
C SER A 273 -1.31 -2.74 2.31
N VAL A 274 -1.13 -2.34 3.58
CA VAL A 274 -1.32 -3.25 4.72
C VAL A 274 -2.82 -3.58 4.83
#